data_AF-A0A1F8SEN1-F1
#
_entry.id   AF-A0A1F8SEN1-F1
#
_cell.length_a   1.000
_cell.length_b   1.000
_cell.length_c   1.000
_cell.angle_alpha   90.00
_cell.angle_beta   90.00
_cell.angle_gamma   90.00
#
_symmetry.space_group_name_H-M   'P 1'
#
loop_
_entity.id
_entity.type
_entity.pdbx_description
1 polymer ?
#
loop_
_entity_poly.entity_id
_entity_poly.type
_entity_poly.pdbx_seq_one_letter_code
_entity_poly.pdbx_strand_id
1 'polypeptide(L)' 'MHTDRRTTVTATRETLATLEAEAQRRNVPLATVLREAVDEKAAAIREGRRPRVGVARSTDGRSAAEVTAEPVAEPPG' A
#
# COMPACT_ATOMS: atom_id res chain seq x y z
N MET A 1 -8.50 -4.30 -19.03
CA MET A 1 -7.34 -4.01 -19.90
C MET A 1 -6.32 -3.27 -19.04
N HIS A 2 -5.18 -3.87 -18.72
CA HIS A 2 -4.15 -3.20 -17.92
C HIS A 2 -3.35 -2.30 -18.87
N THR A 3 -3.31 -1.00 -18.61
CA THR A 3 -2.56 -0.06 -19.46
C THR A 3 -1.08 -0.24 -19.18
N ASP A 4 -0.30 -0.69 -20.17
CA ASP A 4 1.14 -0.81 -20.01
C ASP A 4 1.80 0.58 -20.05
N ARG A 5 2.47 0.97 -18.96
CA ARG A 5 3.15 2.25 -18.82
C ARG A 5 4.64 2.02 -18.59
N ARG A 6 5.44 2.39 -19.58
CA ARG A 6 6.90 2.34 -19.48
C ARG A 6 7.42 3.44 -18.57
N THR A 7 8.26 3.06 -17.62
CA THR A 7 8.95 3.98 -16.70
C THR A 7 10.42 3.62 -16.64
N THR A 8 11.29 4.63 -16.63
CA THR A 8 12.73 4.46 -16.42
C THR A 8 13.05 4.70 -14.95
N VAL A 9 13.79 3.79 -14.34
CA VAL A 9 14.25 3.90 -12.95
C VAL A 9 15.76 3.78 -12.89
N THR A 10 16.37 4.43 -11.90
CA THR A 10 17.79 4.31 -11.60
C THR A 10 17.99 3.45 -10.36
N ALA A 11 19.04 2.65 -10.34
CA ALA A 11 19.41 1.80 -9.22
C ALA A 11 20.93 1.70 -9.11
N THR A 12 21.44 1.32 -7.93
CA THR A 12 22.86 1.00 -7.76
C THR A 12 23.21 -0.27 -8.54
N ARG A 13 24.48 -0.42 -8.92
CA ARG A 13 24.96 -1.62 -9.63
C ARG A 13 24.70 -2.90 -8.84
N GLU A 14 24.91 -2.86 -7.52
CA GLU A 14 24.67 -4.01 -6.63
C GLU A 14 23.19 -4.43 -6.59
N THR A 15 22.28 -3.45 -6.52
CA THR A 15 20.84 -3.72 -6.58
C THR A 15 20.46 -4.36 -7.91
N LEU A 16 20.99 -3.83 -9.01
CA LEU A 16 20.71 -4.31 -10.35
C LEU A 16 21.24 -5.75 -10.53
N ALA A 17 22.46 -6.03 -10.07
CA ALA A 17 23.04 -7.38 -10.10
C ALA A 17 22.23 -8.39 -9.29
N THR A 18 21.67 -7.98 -8.15
CA THR A 18 20.80 -8.84 -7.33
C THR A 18 19.53 -9.21 -8.10
N LEU A 19 18.89 -8.24 -8.75
CA LEU A 19 17.67 -8.48 -9.53
C LEU A 19 17.95 -9.32 -10.78
N GLU A 20 19.09 -9.11 -11.45
CA GLU A 20 19.53 -9.92 -12.59
C GLU A 20 19.80 -11.38 -12.20
N ALA A 21 20.48 -11.60 -11.08
CA ALA A 21 20.75 -12.94 -10.56
C ALA A 21 19.44 -13.69 -10.26
N GLU A 22 18.45 -13.01 -9.67
CA GLU A 22 17.14 -13.63 -9.39
C GLU A 22 16.34 -13.90 -10.66
N ALA A 23 16.38 -12.97 -11.62
CA ALA A 23 15.75 -13.17 -12.93
C ALA A 23 16.35 -14.38 -13.66
N GLN A 24 17.68 -14.52 -13.62
CA GLN A 24 18.39 -15.66 -14.22
C GLN A 24 18.05 -16.97 -13.50
N ARG A 25 18.09 -17.00 -12.16
CA ARG A 25 17.73 -18.17 -11.35
C ARG A 25 16.32 -18.67 -11.65
N ARG A 26 15.37 -17.75 -11.87
CA ARG A 26 13.97 -18.06 -12.17
C ARG A 26 13.68 -18.24 -13.66
N ASN A 27 14.66 -17.99 -14.53
CA ASN A 27 14.52 -17.98 -15.99
C ASN A 27 13.34 -17.10 -16.47
N VAL A 28 13.26 -15.88 -15.95
CA VAL A 28 12.26 -14.87 -16.32
C VAL A 28 12.91 -13.54 -16.69
N PRO A 29 12.24 -12.67 -17.46
CA PRO A 29 12.75 -11.33 -17.72
C PRO A 29 12.92 -10.50 -16.44
N LEU A 30 13.97 -9.68 -16.38
CA LEU A 30 14.23 -8.74 -15.26
C LEU A 30 13.00 -7.86 -14.93
N ALA A 31 12.28 -7.41 -15.97
CA ALA A 31 11.07 -6.61 -15.82
C ALA A 31 9.95 -7.34 -15.06
N THR A 32 9.88 -8.67 -15.13
CA THR A 32 8.92 -9.48 -14.38
C THR A 32 9.24 -9.45 -12.89
N VAL A 33 10.52 -9.68 -12.52
CA VAL A 33 10.97 -9.60 -11.12
C VAL A 33 10.73 -8.21 -10.56
N LEU A 34 11.06 -7.15 -11.32
CA LEU A 34 10.84 -5.78 -10.89
C LEU A 34 9.35 -5.46 -10.69
N ARG A 35 8.48 -5.91 -11.61
CA ARG A 35 7.03 -5.73 -11.50
C ARG A 35 6.48 -6.40 -10.24
N GLU A 36 6.87 -7.65 -9.99
CA GLU A 36 6.43 -8.39 -8.80
C GLU A 36 6.83 -7.67 -7.50
N ALA A 37 8.10 -7.23 -7.40
CA ALA A 37 8.58 -6.52 -6.21
C ALA A 37 7.85 -5.18 -5.99
N VAL A 38 7.55 -4.45 -7.07
CA VAL A 38 6.78 -3.21 -6.99
C VAL A 38 5.33 -3.49 -6.56
N ASP A 39 4.70 -4.51 -7.12
CA ASP A 39 3.32 -4.88 -6.80
C ASP A 39 3.17 -5.30 -5.34
N GLU A 40 4.10 -6.11 -4.83
CA GLU A 40 4.16 -6.52 -3.43
C GLU A 40 4.31 -5.31 -2.51
N LYS A 41 5.28 -4.42 -2.79
CA LYS A 41 5.49 -3.22 -1.96
C LYS A 41 4.30 -2.27 -2.04
N ALA A 42 3.71 -2.09 -3.21
CA ALA A 42 2.54 -1.24 -3.39
C ALA A 42 1.32 -1.81 -2.64
N ALA A 43 1.14 -3.12 -2.62
CA ALA A 43 0.10 -3.78 -1.83
C ALA A 43 0.32 -3.55 -0.33
N ALA A 44 1.54 -3.72 0.17
CA ALA A 44 1.88 -3.47 1.57
C ALA A 44 1.65 -2.00 1.97
N ILE A 45 2.01 -1.05 1.09
CA ILE A 45 1.74 0.39 1.32
C ILE A 45 0.24 0.66 1.35
N ARG A 46 -0.52 0.09 0.43
CA ARG A 46 -1.99 0.25 0.38
C ARG A 46 -2.66 -0.31 1.62
N GLU A 47 -2.25 -1.49 2.07
CA GLU A 47 -2.77 -2.10 3.29
C GLU A 47 -2.46 -1.24 4.52
N GLY A 48 -1.22 -0.75 4.66
CA GLY A 48 -0.84 0.15 5.75
C GLY A 48 -1.54 1.52 5.72
N ARG A 49 -1.91 2.01 4.52
CA ARG A 49 -2.63 3.28 4.35
C ARG A 49 -4.14 3.16 4.50
N ARG A 50 -4.71 1.96 4.43
CA ARG A 50 -6.17 1.77 4.45
C ARG A 50 -6.70 2.30 5.79
N PRO A 51 -7.50 3.39 5.80
CA PRO A 51 -8.09 3.88 7.03
C PRO A 51 -8.92 2.77 7.64
N ARG A 52 -8.56 2.33 8.83
CA ARG A 52 -9.34 1.35 9.60
C ARG A 52 -10.54 2.06 10.22
N VAL A 53 -11.44 2.57 9.40
CA VAL A 53 -12.71 3.13 9.87
C VAL A 53 -13.67 1.97 10.15
N GLY A 54 -14.13 1.86 11.40
CA GLY A 54 -15.24 0.98 11.77
C GLY A 54 -14.93 -0.37 12.42
N VAL A 55 -13.73 -0.62 12.96
CA VAL A 55 -13.46 -1.83 13.77
C VAL A 55 -13.22 -1.46 15.23
N ALA A 56 -14.23 -0.86 15.86
CA ALA A 56 -14.41 -0.96 17.30
C ALA A 56 -15.57 -1.94 17.51
N ARG A 57 -15.25 -3.22 17.79
CA ARG A 57 -16.24 -4.08 18.44
C ARG A 57 -16.29 -3.61 19.88
N SER A 58 -17.19 -2.67 20.15
CA SER A 58 -17.49 -2.22 21.50
C SER A 58 -17.88 -3.44 22.33
N THR A 59 -17.02 -3.87 23.24
CA THR A 59 -17.37 -4.87 24.27
C THR A 59 -18.32 -4.28 25.31
N ASP A 60 -18.52 -2.96 25.27
CA ASP A 60 -19.16 -2.18 26.33
C ASP A 60 -20.54 -1.64 25.89
N GLY A 61 -21.08 -2.14 24.77
CA GLY A 61 -22.48 -1.94 24.38
C GLY A 61 -22.86 -0.57 23.82
N ARG A 62 -21.96 0.43 23.79
CA ARG A 62 -22.28 1.74 23.18
C ARG A 62 -22.15 1.71 21.66
N SER A 63 -23.20 2.17 20.98
CA SER A 63 -23.29 2.21 19.52
C SER A 63 -22.59 3.45 18.96
N ALA A 64 -22.05 3.38 17.75
CA ALA A 64 -21.37 4.51 17.10
C ALA A 64 -22.28 5.75 16.94
N ALA A 65 -23.60 5.55 16.93
CA ALA A 65 -24.59 6.63 16.84
C ALA A 65 -24.66 7.51 18.09
N GLU A 66 -24.35 6.98 19.28
CA GLU A 66 -24.32 7.77 20.53
C GLU A 66 -23.10 8.71 20.60
N VAL A 67 -21.98 8.34 19.98
CA VAL A 67 -20.73 9.11 20.06
C VAL A 67 -20.74 10.34 19.15
N THR A 68 -21.49 10.29 18.05
CA THR A 68 -21.61 11.42 17.10
C THR A 68 -22.71 12.43 17.49
N ALA A 69 -23.35 12.26 18.64
CA ALA A 69 -24.50 13.08 19.06
C ALA A 69 -24.11 14.39 19.79
N GLU A 70 -22.84 14.58 20.15
CA GLU A 70 -22.44 15.85 20.79
C GLU A 70 -22.26 16.97 19.75
N PRO A 71 -22.85 18.16 19.98
CA PRO A 71 -22.75 19.28 19.04
C PRO A 71 -21.34 19.88 19.08
N VAL A 72 -20.72 20.01 17.91
CA VAL A 72 -19.46 20.75 17.72
C VAL A 72 -19.73 22.23 18.04
N ALA A 73 -19.07 22.77 19.05
CA ALA A 73 -19.14 24.18 19.41
C ALA A 73 -18.69 25.07 18.23
N GLU A 74 -19.42 26.16 17.98
CA GLU A 74 -19.14 27.15 16.92
C GLU A 74 -17.76 27.80 17.04
N PRO A 75 -17.14 28.22 15.92
CA PRO A 75 -15.86 28.92 15.92
C PRO A 75 -15.98 30.33 16.51
N PRO A 76 -14.93 30.86 17.16
CA PRO A 76 -14.95 32.22 17.70
C PRO A 76 -14.95 33.26 16.56
N GLY A 77 -15.80 34.29 16.69
CA GLY A 77 -15.88 35.44 15.79
C GLY A 77 -14.79 36.48 15.99
#